data_AF-A0A959RPI7-F1
#
_entry.id   AF-A0A959RPI7-F1
#
_cell.length_a   1.000
_cell.length_b   1.000
_cell.length_c   1.000
_cell.angle_alpha   90.00
_cell.angle_beta   90.00
_cell.angle_gamma   90.00
#
_symmetry.space_group_name_H-M   'P 1'
#
loop_
_entity.id
_entity.type
_entity.pdbx_description
1 polymer ?
#
loop_
_entity_poly.entity_id
_entity_poly.type
_entity_poly.pdbx_seq_one_letter_code
_entity_poly.pdbx_strand_id
1 'polypeptide(L)'
;MSRLQKIFAQQKPILNVYCTAGFPHPESTMDVMLSLQEFGADMIELGIPYSDPLADGPVIQESNATAIKNGMSIQKLFVDIKTFREKIHLPVILMGYLNPVLQYGFEK
;
A
#
# COMPACT_ATOMS: atom_id res chain seq x y z
N MET A 1 1.22 -20.86 -7.60
CA MET A 1 1.38 -19.62 -8.38
C MET A 1 0.90 -18.44 -7.56
N SER A 2 1.66 -17.35 -7.52
CA SER A 2 1.28 -16.12 -6.81
C SER A 2 0.13 -15.39 -7.49
N ARG A 3 -0.57 -14.50 -6.78
CA ARG A 3 -1.64 -13.66 -7.38
C ARG A 3 -1.09 -12.81 -8.54
N LEU A 4 0.12 -12.27 -8.39
CA LEU A 4 0.80 -11.50 -9.46
C LEU A 4 1.05 -12.34 -10.71
N GLN A 5 1.57 -13.57 -10.56
CA GLN A 5 1.79 -14.47 -11.70
C GLN A 5 0.49 -14.73 -12.48
N LYS A 6 -0.65 -14.86 -11.78
CA LYS A 6 -1.96 -15.05 -12.43
C LYS A 6 -2.40 -13.83 -13.25
N ILE A 7 -2.07 -12.61 -12.81
CA ILE A 7 -2.43 -11.40 -13.54
C ILE A 7 -1.54 -11.24 -14.77
N PHE A 8 -0.22 -11.35 -14.62
CA PHE A 8 0.71 -11.20 -15.75
C PHE A 8 0.54 -12.28 -16.82
N ALA A 9 0.05 -13.48 -16.46
CA ALA A 9 -0.26 -14.53 -17.42
C ALA A 9 -1.42 -14.20 -18.38
N GLN A 10 -2.27 -13.21 -18.06
CA GLN A 10 -3.44 -12.86 -18.87
C GLN A 10 -3.10 -12.12 -20.17
N GLN A 11 -1.85 -11.65 -20.34
CA GLN A 11 -1.37 -10.96 -21.55
C GLN A 11 -2.26 -9.79 -22.00
N LYS A 12 -2.83 -9.05 -21.05
CA LYS A 12 -3.61 -7.82 -21.25
C LYS A 12 -2.89 -6.63 -20.60
N PRO A 13 -3.23 -5.38 -20.98
CA PRO A 13 -2.81 -4.20 -20.20
C PRO A 13 -3.25 -4.32 -18.75
N ILE A 14 -2.38 -3.91 -17.82
CA ILE A 14 -2.59 -4.01 -16.37
C ILE A 14 -2.69 -2.61 -15.80
N LEU A 15 -3.76 -2.34 -15.06
CA LEU A 15 -3.91 -1.12 -14.29
C LEU A 15 -3.38 -1.34 -12.86
N ASN A 16 -2.21 -0.77 -12.58
CA ASN A 16 -1.66 -0.65 -11.23
C ASN A 16 -1.97 0.75 -10.67
N VAL A 17 -2.53 0.82 -9.47
CA VAL A 17 -2.83 2.09 -8.80
C VAL A 17 -2.11 2.18 -7.47
N TYR A 18 -1.40 3.29 -7.28
CA TYR A 18 -0.71 3.63 -6.04
C TYR A 18 -1.62 4.40 -5.08
N CYS A 19 -1.57 4.06 -3.80
CA CYS A 19 -2.12 4.88 -2.72
C CYS A 19 -1.24 4.81 -1.46
N THR A 20 -1.24 5.86 -0.65
CA THR A 20 -0.49 5.91 0.62
C THR A 20 -1.35 5.36 1.76
N ALA A 21 -0.82 4.40 2.53
CA ALA A 21 -1.53 3.89 3.70
C ALA A 21 -1.71 4.99 4.76
N GLY A 22 -2.91 5.08 5.34
CA GLY A 22 -3.24 6.06 6.40
C GLY A 22 -3.56 7.46 5.89
N PHE A 23 -3.72 7.63 4.57
CA PHE A 23 -4.15 8.85 3.93
C PHE A 23 -5.52 8.67 3.25
N PRO A 24 -6.40 9.70 3.22
CA PRO A 24 -6.28 11.00 3.91
C PRO A 24 -6.55 10.94 5.41
N HIS A 25 -7.28 9.92 5.88
CA HIS A 25 -7.56 9.69 7.30
C HIS A 25 -6.99 8.33 7.75
N PRO A 26 -6.78 8.11 9.07
CA PRO A 26 -6.19 6.88 9.59
C PRO A 26 -6.89 5.59 9.12
N GLU A 27 -8.20 5.64 8.90
CA GLU A 27 -9.04 4.48 8.56
C GLU A 27 -9.35 4.36 7.05
N SER A 28 -8.97 5.36 6.24
CA SER A 28 -9.35 5.44 4.82
C SER A 28 -8.73 4.34 3.95
N THR A 29 -7.64 3.73 4.38
CA THR A 29 -6.88 2.77 3.56
C THR A 29 -7.76 1.62 3.05
N MET A 30 -8.62 1.06 3.90
CA MET A 30 -9.50 -0.04 3.51
C MET A 30 -10.51 0.40 2.43
N ASP A 31 -11.18 1.52 2.67
CA ASP A 31 -12.21 2.02 1.76
C ASP A 31 -11.63 2.37 0.39
N VAL A 32 -10.43 2.96 0.37
CA VAL A 32 -9.69 3.23 -0.87
C VAL A 32 -9.37 1.94 -1.59
N MET A 33 -8.82 0.93 -0.90
CA MET A 33 -8.46 -0.34 -1.52
C MET A 33 -9.67 -1.12 -2.05
N LEU A 34 -10.79 -1.11 -1.32
CA LEU A 34 -12.05 -1.70 -1.77
C LEU A 34 -12.56 -1.01 -3.03
N SER A 35 -12.52 0.33 -3.04
CA SER A 35 -12.93 1.12 -4.21
C SER A 35 -12.05 0.78 -5.42
N LEU A 36 -10.72 0.72 -5.26
CA LEU A 36 -9.82 0.36 -6.36
C LEU A 36 -10.14 -1.03 -6.93
N GLN A 37 -10.46 -1.99 -6.06
CA GLN A 37 -10.88 -3.33 -6.46
C GLN A 37 -12.23 -3.34 -7.20
N GLU A 38 -13.21 -2.57 -6.73
CA GLU A 38 -14.54 -2.48 -7.33
C GLU A 38 -14.51 -1.80 -8.70
N PHE A 39 -13.68 -0.77 -8.86
CA PHE A 39 -13.63 0.08 -10.06
C PHE A 39 -12.53 -0.31 -11.06
N GLY A 40 -12.01 -1.54 -10.96
CA GLY A 40 -11.25 -2.16 -12.06
C GLY A 40 -9.74 -2.01 -12.02
N ALA A 41 -9.13 -1.72 -10.87
CA ALA A 41 -7.69 -1.92 -10.71
C ALA A 41 -7.37 -3.43 -10.82
N ASP A 42 -6.28 -3.77 -11.50
CA ASP A 42 -5.78 -5.15 -11.54
C ASP A 42 -4.87 -5.43 -10.35
N MET A 43 -4.15 -4.42 -9.86
CA MET A 43 -3.27 -4.51 -8.70
C MET A 43 -3.18 -3.17 -7.97
N ILE A 44 -2.83 -3.25 -6.68
CA ILE A 44 -2.68 -2.08 -5.81
C ILE A 44 -1.25 -2.01 -5.31
N GLU A 45 -0.66 -0.82 -5.38
CA GLU A 45 0.61 -0.50 -4.78
C GLU A 45 0.36 0.38 -3.55
N LEU A 46 0.61 -0.19 -2.36
CA LEU A 46 0.31 0.45 -1.10
C LEU A 46 1.59 1.00 -0.48
N GLY A 47 1.67 2.33 -0.43
CA GLY A 47 2.80 3.07 0.13
C GLY A 47 2.88 2.96 1.65
N ILE A 48 4.04 2.52 2.15
CA ILE A 48 4.43 2.62 3.56
C ILE A 48 4.95 4.04 3.77
N PRO A 49 4.27 4.88 4.56
CA PRO A 49 4.67 6.27 4.71
C PRO A 49 6.01 6.38 5.44
N TYR A 50 6.87 7.26 4.96
CA TYR A 50 8.23 7.46 5.47
C TYR A 50 8.56 8.94 5.66
N SER A 51 9.35 9.25 6.70
CA SER A 51 9.67 10.63 7.11
C SER A 51 10.61 11.34 6.15
N ASP A 52 11.51 10.60 5.50
CA ASP A 52 12.56 11.15 4.63
C ASP A 52 12.47 10.60 3.19
N PRO A 53 11.35 10.85 2.47
CA PRO A 53 11.10 10.29 1.16
C PRO A 53 11.82 11.06 0.05
N LEU A 54 13.14 10.88 -0.05
CA LEU A 54 13.99 11.63 -0.99
C LEU A 54 13.69 11.37 -2.49
N ALA A 55 13.10 10.22 -2.82
CA ALA A 55 12.82 9.83 -4.21
C ALA A 55 11.40 10.23 -4.68
N ASP A 56 10.53 10.64 -3.78
CA ASP A 56 9.12 10.90 -4.08
C ASP A 56 8.89 12.36 -4.48
N GLY A 57 7.92 12.58 -5.39
CA GLY A 57 7.46 13.92 -5.75
C GLY A 57 6.60 14.57 -4.66
N PRO A 58 6.35 15.90 -4.73
CA PRO A 58 5.71 16.66 -3.66
C PRO A 58 4.33 16.14 -3.24
N VAL A 59 3.54 15.61 -4.17
CA VAL A 59 2.22 15.02 -3.90
C VAL A 59 2.33 13.80 -2.98
N ILE A 60 3.29 12.90 -3.23
CA ILE A 60 3.49 11.70 -2.43
C ILE A 60 4.17 12.06 -1.10
N GLN A 61 5.05 13.06 -1.08
CA GLN A 61 5.63 13.58 0.17
C GLN A 61 4.53 14.11 1.10
N GLU A 62 3.56 14.85 0.56
CA GLU A 62 2.43 15.39 1.33
C GLU A 62 1.52 14.29 1.89
N SER A 63 1.18 13.29 1.06
CA SER A 63 0.37 12.15 1.51
C SER A 63 1.09 11.34 2.59
N ASN A 64 2.40 11.12 2.45
CA ASN A 64 3.24 10.48 3.47
C ASN A 64 3.27 11.27 4.77
N ALA A 65 3.51 12.59 4.71
CA ALA A 65 3.55 13.44 5.89
C ALA A 65 2.20 13.44 6.65
N THR A 66 1.09 13.45 5.92
CA THR A 66 -0.25 13.38 6.50
C THR A 66 -0.52 12.01 7.12
N ALA A 67 -0.16 10.92 6.44
CA ALA A 67 -0.28 9.57 6.98
C ALA A 67 0.53 9.36 8.27
N ILE A 68 1.74 9.92 8.35
CA ILE A 68 2.56 9.89 9.57
C ILE A 68 1.89 10.68 10.70
N LYS A 69 1.36 11.87 10.42
CA LYS A 69 0.59 12.66 11.40
C LYS A 69 -0.65 11.93 11.90
N ASN A 70 -1.28 11.12 11.04
CA ASN A 70 -2.38 10.23 11.36
C ASN A 70 -1.96 9.00 12.22
N GLY A 71 -0.67 8.88 12.56
CA GLY A 71 -0.14 7.78 13.36
C GLY A 71 0.10 6.49 12.58
N MET A 72 0.15 6.55 11.25
CA MET A 72 0.44 5.37 10.44
C MET A 72 1.90 4.93 10.62
N SER A 73 2.10 3.63 10.72
CA SER A 73 3.41 2.98 10.87
C SER A 73 3.39 1.63 10.16
N ILE A 74 4.58 1.07 9.89
CA ILE A 74 4.70 -0.25 9.28
C ILE A 74 4.05 -1.34 10.16
N GLN A 75 4.13 -1.22 11.49
CA GLN A 75 3.49 -2.13 12.44
C GLN A 75 1.97 -2.08 12.32
N LYS A 76 1.39 -0.87 12.33
CA LYS A 76 -0.06 -0.68 12.17
C LYS A 76 -0.53 -1.22 10.82
N LEU A 77 0.21 -0.91 9.75
CA LEU A 77 -0.09 -1.38 8.41
C LEU A 77 -0.12 -2.90 8.31
N PHE A 78 0.82 -3.62 8.92
CA PHE A 78 0.82 -5.09 8.92
C PHE A 78 -0.37 -5.68 9.69
N VAL A 79 -0.83 -5.03 10.75
CA VAL A 79 -2.07 -5.42 11.46
C VAL A 79 -3.27 -5.22 10.55
N ASP A 80 -3.38 -4.05 9.94
CA ASP A 80 -4.49 -3.68 9.05
C ASP A 80 -4.56 -4.65 7.85
N ILE A 81 -3.42 -4.93 7.19
CA ILE A 81 -3.35 -5.83 6.03
C ILE A 81 -3.87 -7.23 6.33
N LYS A 82 -3.67 -7.76 7.55
CA LYS A 82 -4.19 -9.10 7.91
C LYS A 82 -5.70 -9.14 7.78
N THR A 83 -6.40 -8.13 8.29
CA THR A 83 -7.85 -7.99 8.15
C THR A 83 -8.24 -7.70 6.71
N PHE A 84 -7.41 -6.96 5.97
CA PHE A 84 -7.72 -6.60 4.59
C PHE A 84 -7.77 -7.82 3.67
N ARG A 85 -6.99 -8.86 3.95
CA ARG A 85 -6.98 -10.08 3.13
C ARG A 85 -8.28 -10.85 3.11
N GLU A 86 -9.19 -10.61 4.06
CA GLU A 86 -10.54 -11.18 4.06
C GLU A 86 -11.43 -10.55 2.97
N LYS A 87 -11.15 -9.30 2.57
CA LYS A 87 -11.98 -8.52 1.63
C LYS A 87 -11.29 -8.18 0.31
N ILE A 88 -9.95 -8.05 0.32
CA ILE A 88 -9.13 -7.67 -0.82
C ILE A 88 -8.50 -8.92 -1.47
N HIS A 89 -9.00 -9.24 -2.66
CA HIS A 89 -8.51 -10.35 -3.48
C HIS A 89 -7.47 -9.92 -4.52
N LEU A 90 -7.39 -8.63 -4.87
CA LEU A 90 -6.32 -8.12 -5.73
C LEU A 90 -4.92 -8.41 -5.14
N PRO A 91 -3.89 -8.57 -5.99
CA PRO A 91 -2.51 -8.47 -5.53
C PRO A 91 -2.27 -7.07 -4.96
N VAL A 92 -1.63 -7.03 -3.79
CA VAL A 92 -1.20 -5.79 -3.15
C VAL A 92 0.31 -5.87 -2.97
N ILE A 93 1.01 -4.87 -3.48
CA ILE A 93 2.46 -4.70 -3.36
C ILE A 93 2.71 -3.62 -2.32
N LEU A 94 3.59 -3.88 -1.37
CA LEU A 94 4.06 -2.84 -0.45
C LEU A 94 5.18 -2.08 -1.12
N MET A 95 4.98 -0.77 -1.28
CA MET A 95 5.98 0.16 -1.79
C MET A 95 6.50 1.01 -0.63
N GLY A 96 7.81 1.17 -0.53
CA GLY A 96 8.39 2.00 0.51
C GLY A 96 9.91 1.93 0.51
N TYR A 97 10.48 2.57 1.52
CA TYR A 97 11.93 2.63 1.71
C TYR A 97 12.44 1.43 2.51
N LEU A 98 13.71 1.09 2.30
CA LEU A 98 14.35 -0.03 2.98
C LEU A 98 14.47 0.20 4.50
N ASN A 99 14.69 1.44 4.94
CA ASN A 99 14.95 1.75 6.35
C ASN A 99 13.81 1.33 7.30
N PRO A 100 12.52 1.65 7.03
CA PRO A 100 11.40 1.12 7.81
C PRO A 100 11.38 -0.40 7.94
N VAL A 101 11.73 -1.12 6.87
CA VAL A 101 11.78 -2.59 6.86
C VAL A 101 12.92 -3.10 7.74
N LEU A 102 14.10 -2.47 7.65
CA LEU A 102 15.26 -2.79 8.50
C LEU A 102 14.96 -2.58 9.98
N GLN A 103 14.30 -1.47 10.33
CA GLN A 103 13.92 -1.16 11.71
C GLN A 103 12.83 -2.09 12.25
N TYR A 104 11.91 -2.55 11.40
CA TYR A 104 10.92 -3.56 11.79
C TYR A 104 11.57 -4.93 12.06
N GLY A 105 12.59 -5.26 11.26
CA GLY A 105 13.35 -6.51 11.32
C GLY A 105 12.80 -7.58 10.36
N PHE A 106 13.70 -8.38 9.77
CA PHE A 106 13.34 -9.45 8.83
C PHE A 106 12.91 -10.76 9.49
N GLU A 107 13.10 -10.88 10.81
CA GLU A 107 12.84 -12.11 11.57
C GLU A 107 11.40 -12.19 12.14
N LYS A 108 10.55 -11.19 11.86
CA LYS A 108 9.19 -11.08 12.38
C LYS A 108 8.12 -11.46 11.36
#